data_AF-A0A7G3A774-F1
#
_entry.id   AF-A0A7G3A774-F1
#
_cell.length_a   1.000
_cell.length_b   1.000
_cell.length_c   1.000
_cell.angle_alpha   90.00
_cell.angle_beta   90.00
_cell.angle_gamma   90.00
#
_symmetry.space_group_name_H-M   'P 1'
#
loop_
_entity.id
_entity.type
_entity.pdbx_description
1 polymer ?
#
loop_
_entity_poly.entity_id
_entity_poly.type
_entity_poly.pdbx_seq_one_letter_code
_entity_poly.pdbx_strand_id
1 'polypeptide(L)'
;MNQVSIQNEIDGLKETLTLEQQYLLAGRARETLSLAQAKLSAMDALEAAFGSLDPSVVPGAYQSDMMDIVSMAKENAVHFEAIQNGLRRAIQRLESQHANAYVGSYTQTGGKVAFTEVTGQFLKKA
;
A
#
# COMPACT_ATOMS: atom_id res chain seq x y z
N MET A 1 -14.35 34.20 3.47
CA MET A 1 -13.58 33.15 4.17
C MET A 1 -12.26 33.76 4.63
N ASN A 2 -11.81 33.53 5.86
CA ASN A 2 -10.61 34.17 6.42
C ASN A 2 -9.34 33.40 5.98
N GLN A 3 -8.21 34.08 5.73
CA GLN A 3 -6.92 33.42 5.38
C GLN A 3 -6.51 32.35 6.39
N VAL A 4 -6.86 32.55 7.68
CA VAL A 4 -6.67 31.58 8.76
C VAL A 4 -7.43 30.27 8.50
N SER A 5 -8.62 30.33 7.90
CA SER A 5 -9.41 29.14 7.58
C SER A 5 -8.73 28.30 6.50
N ILE A 6 -8.17 28.93 5.47
CA ILE A 6 -7.48 28.21 4.38
C ILE A 6 -6.21 27.55 4.91
N GLN A 7 -5.45 28.26 5.75
CA GLN A 7 -4.27 27.67 6.37
C GLN A 7 -4.62 26.44 7.22
N ASN A 8 -5.72 26.47 7.97
CA ASN A 8 -6.16 25.32 8.75
C ASN A 8 -6.50 24.11 7.85
N GLU A 9 -7.13 24.33 6.69
CA GLU A 9 -7.41 23.24 5.74
C GLU A 9 -6.11 22.66 5.14
N ILE A 10 -5.14 23.53 4.83
CA ILE A 10 -3.81 23.13 4.35
C ILE A 10 -3.13 22.24 5.40
N ASP A 11 -3.09 22.71 6.65
CA ASP A 11 -2.42 22.03 7.75
C ASP A 11 -3.11 20.69 8.05
N GLY A 12 -4.45 20.63 8.01
CA GLY A 12 -5.22 19.40 8.19
C GLY A 12 -4.96 18.35 7.11
N LEU A 13 -4.81 18.78 5.85
CA LEU A 13 -4.44 17.86 4.77
C LEU A 13 -2.99 17.39 4.92
N LYS A 14 -2.05 18.28 5.28
CA LYS A 14 -0.65 17.92 5.57
C LYS A 14 -0.54 16.92 6.72
N GLU A 15 -1.31 17.09 7.79
CA GLU A 15 -1.37 16.15 8.91
C GLU A 15 -1.89 14.77 8.45
N THR A 16 -2.97 14.75 7.67
CA THR A 16 -3.54 13.50 7.12
C THR A 16 -2.53 12.76 6.25
N LEU A 17 -1.80 13.46 5.38
CA LEU A 17 -0.75 12.88 4.53
C LEU A 17 0.44 12.38 5.35
N THR A 18 0.79 13.07 6.44
CA THR A 18 1.86 12.65 7.36
C THR A 18 1.47 11.35 8.07
N LEU A 19 0.23 11.25 8.54
CA LEU A 19 -0.27 10.04 9.19
C LEU A 19 -0.35 8.86 8.21
N GLU A 20 -0.77 9.13 6.97
CA GLU A 20 -0.75 8.15 5.87
C GLU A 20 0.67 7.62 5.65
N GLN A 21 1.68 8.51 5.59
CA GLN A 21 3.08 8.13 5.46
C GLN A 21 3.53 7.21 6.60
N GLN A 22 3.18 7.54 7.84
CA GLN A 22 3.52 6.71 9.01
C GLN A 22 2.94 5.30 8.92
N TYR A 23 1.68 5.16 8.49
CA TYR A 23 1.07 3.85 8.28
C TYR A 23 1.72 3.08 7.14
N LEU A 24 2.04 3.74 6.03
CA LEU A 24 2.72 3.13 4.90
C LEU A 24 4.11 2.62 5.28
N LEU A 25 4.92 3.42 5.99
CA LEU A 25 6.24 3.03 6.48
C LEU A 25 6.16 1.88 7.50
N ALA A 26 5.08 1.81 8.28
CA ALA A 26 4.83 0.70 9.20
C ALA A 26 4.25 -0.56 8.53
N GLY A 27 4.01 -0.55 7.21
CA GLY A 27 3.36 -1.66 6.49
C GLY A 27 1.87 -1.86 6.85
N ARG A 28 1.25 -0.86 7.47
CA ARG A 28 -0.13 -0.86 7.98
C ARG A 28 -1.13 -0.46 6.89
N ALA A 29 -1.27 -1.34 5.90
CA ALA A 29 -2.10 -1.07 4.72
C ALA A 29 -3.60 -0.89 5.05
N ARG A 30 -4.10 -1.57 6.09
CA ARG A 30 -5.51 -1.46 6.53
C ARG A 30 -5.79 -0.08 7.14
N GLU A 31 -4.89 0.40 7.96
CA GLU A 31 -4.96 1.72 8.60
C GLU A 31 -4.84 2.83 7.55
N THR A 32 -4.00 2.63 6.53
CA THR A 32 -3.94 3.51 5.35
C THR A 32 -5.30 3.61 4.65
N LEU A 33 -5.98 2.48 4.44
CA LEU A 33 -7.32 2.49 3.83
C LEU A 33 -8.35 3.24 4.70
N SER A 34 -8.25 3.13 6.04
CA SER A 34 -9.16 3.85 6.94
C SER A 34 -9.01 5.38 6.88
N LEU A 35 -7.86 5.88 6.42
CA LEU A 35 -7.63 7.30 6.20
C LEU A 35 -8.17 7.82 4.86
N ALA A 36 -8.51 6.95 3.91
CA ALA A 36 -8.90 7.38 2.57
C ALA A 36 -10.09 8.35 2.58
N GLN A 37 -11.09 8.09 3.42
CA GLN A 37 -12.25 8.97 3.55
C GLN A 37 -11.90 10.34 4.16
N ALA A 38 -11.03 10.34 5.19
CA ALA A 38 -10.57 11.58 5.83
C ALA A 38 -9.74 12.43 4.85
N LYS A 39 -8.86 11.80 4.08
CA LYS A 39 -8.04 12.44 3.05
C LYS A 39 -8.91 13.07 1.95
N LEU A 40 -9.90 12.35 1.43
CA LEU A 40 -10.84 12.90 0.44
C LEU A 40 -11.62 14.09 1.02
N SER A 41 -12.15 13.96 2.23
CA SER A 41 -12.87 15.06 2.89
C SER A 41 -12.00 16.30 3.09
N ALA A 42 -10.72 16.14 3.44
CA ALA A 42 -9.79 17.26 3.59
C ALA A 42 -9.45 17.91 2.23
N MET A 43 -9.34 17.12 1.16
CA MET A 43 -9.15 17.65 -0.20
C MET A 43 -10.37 18.44 -0.66
N ASP A 44 -11.58 17.94 -0.44
CA ASP A 44 -12.83 18.63 -0.79
C ASP A 44 -12.98 19.95 -0.01
N ALA A 45 -12.65 19.94 1.29
CA ALA A 45 -12.69 21.13 2.14
C ALA A 45 -11.68 22.19 1.66
N LEU A 46 -10.47 21.77 1.32
CA LEU A 46 -9.43 22.64 0.78
C LEU A 46 -9.83 23.22 -0.59
N GLU A 47 -10.39 22.41 -1.48
CA GLU A 47 -10.89 22.87 -2.79
C GLU A 47 -12.01 23.90 -2.62
N ALA A 48 -12.99 23.63 -1.75
CA ALA A 48 -14.05 24.58 -1.45
C ALA A 48 -13.51 25.89 -0.85
N ALA A 49 -12.48 25.79 -0.01
CA ALA A 49 -11.83 26.96 0.59
C ALA A 49 -11.18 27.85 -0.46
N PHE A 50 -10.43 27.27 -1.40
CA PHE A 50 -9.83 28.00 -2.53
C PHE A 50 -10.87 28.49 -3.55
N GLY A 51 -11.92 27.73 -3.82
CA GLY A 51 -12.99 28.14 -4.74
C GLY A 51 -13.75 29.38 -4.29
N SER A 52 -13.72 29.68 -2.98
CA SER A 52 -14.33 30.88 -2.40
C SER A 52 -13.38 32.09 -2.29
N LEU A 53 -12.11 31.92 -2.64
CA LEU A 53 -11.07 32.92 -2.47
C LEU A 53 -10.97 33.84 -3.70
N ASP A 54 -10.80 35.14 -3.48
CA ASP A 54 -10.49 36.09 -4.56
C ASP A 54 -9.07 35.82 -5.10
N PRO A 55 -8.91 35.52 -6.42
CA PRO A 55 -7.62 35.24 -7.03
C PRO A 55 -6.58 36.37 -6.86
N SER A 56 -7.03 37.61 -6.68
CA SER A 56 -6.14 38.78 -6.52
C SER A 56 -5.49 38.88 -5.14
N VAL A 57 -5.92 38.06 -4.17
CA VAL A 57 -5.51 38.14 -2.76
C VAL A 57 -4.77 36.87 -2.31
N VAL A 58 -4.47 35.95 -3.24
CA VAL A 58 -3.81 34.67 -2.92
C VAL A 58 -2.35 34.92 -2.49
N PRO A 59 -1.98 34.64 -1.22
CA PRO A 59 -0.59 34.70 -0.79
C PRO A 59 0.26 33.66 -1.53
N GLY A 60 1.47 34.05 -1.95
CA GLY A 60 2.42 33.12 -2.57
C GLY A 60 2.81 31.92 -1.68
N ALA A 61 2.63 32.04 -0.35
CA ALA A 61 2.83 30.94 0.59
C ALA A 61 1.96 29.72 0.27
N TYR A 62 0.69 29.93 -0.12
CA TYR A 62 -0.22 28.83 -0.47
C TYR A 62 0.26 28.05 -1.70
N GLN A 63 0.96 28.69 -2.63
CA GLN A 63 1.56 27.99 -3.76
C GLN A 63 2.63 27.00 -3.29
N SER A 64 3.51 27.42 -2.37
CA SER A 64 4.51 26.54 -1.77
C SER A 64 3.84 25.39 -1.01
N ASP A 65 2.82 25.70 -0.22
CA ASP A 65 2.09 24.67 0.55
C ASP A 65 1.43 23.63 -0.35
N MET A 66 0.87 24.04 -1.49
CA MET A 66 0.28 23.11 -2.46
C MET A 66 1.35 22.24 -3.12
N MET A 67 2.54 22.79 -3.42
CA MET A 67 3.66 22.01 -3.94
C MET A 67 4.12 20.96 -2.93
N ASP A 68 4.16 21.32 -1.64
CA ASP A 68 4.51 20.38 -0.57
C ASP A 68 3.49 19.24 -0.49
N ILE A 69 2.19 19.55 -0.47
CA ILE A 69 1.11 18.56 -0.45
C ILE A 69 1.24 17.59 -1.63
N VAL A 70 1.53 18.09 -2.83
CA VAL A 70 1.75 17.26 -4.01
C VAL A 70 2.99 16.36 -3.83
N SER A 71 4.07 16.89 -3.26
CA SER A 71 5.28 16.09 -2.98
C SER A 71 4.99 14.96 -2.00
N MET A 72 4.33 15.26 -0.87
CA MET A 72 3.94 14.29 0.15
C MET A 72 3.04 13.19 -0.43
N ALA A 73 2.05 13.57 -1.25
CA ALA A 73 1.16 12.61 -1.89
C ALA A 73 1.91 11.68 -2.86
N LYS A 74 2.91 12.19 -3.60
CA LYS A 74 3.76 11.37 -4.48
C LYS A 74 4.63 10.40 -3.68
N GLU A 75 5.24 10.85 -2.59
CA GLU A 75 6.03 9.98 -1.70
C GLU A 75 5.19 8.85 -1.11
N ASN A 76 3.99 9.16 -0.63
CA ASN A 76 3.05 8.16 -0.11
C ASN A 76 2.66 7.15 -1.20
N ALA A 77 2.45 7.58 -2.45
CA ALA A 77 2.16 6.67 -3.55
C ALA A 77 3.31 5.68 -3.81
N VAL A 78 4.57 6.13 -3.76
CA VAL A 78 5.75 5.28 -3.90
C VAL A 78 5.81 4.23 -2.79
N HIS A 79 5.55 4.63 -1.54
CA HIS A 79 5.53 3.68 -0.42
C HIS A 79 4.40 2.64 -0.56
N PHE A 80 3.21 3.06 -1.00
CA PHE A 80 2.10 2.15 -1.22
C PHE A 80 2.39 1.15 -2.35
N GLU A 81 3.00 1.59 -3.44
CA GLU A 81 3.44 0.71 -4.53
C GLU A 81 4.46 -0.32 -4.02
N ALA A 82 5.39 0.08 -3.16
CA ALA A 82 6.35 -0.83 -2.54
C ALA A 82 5.66 -1.93 -1.72
N ILE A 83 4.61 -1.58 -0.96
CA ILE A 83 3.78 -2.55 -0.22
C ILE A 83 3.12 -3.54 -1.18
N GLN A 84 2.48 -3.04 -2.25
CA GLN A 84 1.82 -3.89 -3.26
C GLN A 84 2.81 -4.87 -3.91
N ASN A 85 4.00 -4.38 -4.27
CA ASN A 85 5.06 -5.21 -4.83
C ASN A 85 5.55 -6.28 -3.83
N GLY A 86 5.64 -5.94 -2.55
CA GLY A 86 5.93 -6.89 -1.47
C GLY A 86 4.88 -8.01 -1.37
N LEU A 87 3.59 -7.64 -1.38
CA LEU A 87 2.48 -8.60 -1.35
C LEU A 87 2.46 -9.51 -2.57
N ARG A 88 2.66 -8.96 -3.78
CA ARG A 88 2.75 -9.76 -5.02
C ARG A 88 3.87 -10.80 -4.95
N ARG A 89 5.05 -10.41 -4.44
CA ARG A 89 6.18 -11.34 -4.23
C ARG A 89 5.87 -12.41 -3.19
N ALA A 90 5.14 -12.07 -2.12
CA ALA A 90 4.73 -13.03 -1.10
C ALA A 90 3.76 -14.08 -1.66
N ILE A 91 2.78 -13.65 -2.48
CA ILE A 91 1.84 -14.56 -3.17
C ILE A 91 2.62 -15.51 -4.10
N GLN A 92 3.51 -14.98 -4.94
CA GLN A 92 4.34 -15.80 -5.83
C GLN A 92 5.17 -16.84 -5.06
N ARG A 93 5.69 -16.48 -3.87
CA ARG A 93 6.42 -17.43 -3.02
C ARG A 93 5.52 -18.57 -2.54
N LEU A 94 4.31 -18.26 -2.06
CA LEU A 94 3.35 -19.27 -1.63
C LEU A 94 2.98 -20.22 -2.79
N GLU A 95 2.65 -19.67 -3.95
CA GLU A 95 2.35 -20.45 -5.17
C GLU A 95 3.53 -21.35 -5.57
N SER A 96 4.76 -20.82 -5.53
CA SER A 96 5.97 -21.58 -5.85
C SER A 96 6.28 -22.67 -4.81
N GLN A 97 5.96 -22.48 -3.53
CA GLN A 97 6.11 -23.50 -2.49
C GLN A 97 5.13 -24.66 -2.70
N HIS A 98 3.90 -24.37 -3.11
CA HIS A 98 2.94 -25.41 -3.50
C HIS A 98 3.41 -26.17 -4.75
N ALA A 99 4.00 -25.48 -5.74
CA ALA A 99 4.59 -26.13 -6.90
C ALA A 99 5.82 -27.00 -6.55
N ASN A 100 6.70 -26.54 -5.66
CA ASN A 100 7.90 -27.26 -5.24
C ASN A 100 7.61 -28.43 -4.27
N ALA A 101 6.56 -28.34 -3.45
CA ALA A 101 6.12 -29.47 -2.61
C ALA A 101 5.57 -30.64 -3.45
N TYR A 102 5.16 -30.38 -4.69
CA TYR A 102 4.67 -31.40 -5.63
C TYR A 102 5.79 -32.08 -6.43
N VAL A 103 7.05 -31.62 -6.33
CA VAL A 103 8.19 -32.22 -7.05
C VAL A 103 8.88 -33.26 -6.16
N GLY A 104 8.27 -34.45 -6.11
CA GLY A 104 8.88 -35.77 -5.96
C GLY A 104 10.03 -35.97 -4.97
N SER A 105 9.80 -36.79 -3.95
CA SER A 105 10.87 -37.48 -3.24
C SER A 105 11.75 -38.23 -4.26
N TYR A 106 13.01 -37.85 -4.38
CA TYR A 106 13.99 -38.64 -5.12
C TYR A 106 14.22 -39.95 -4.39
N THR A 107 13.90 -41.09 -5.02
CA THR A 107 14.49 -42.35 -4.61
C THR A 107 16.00 -42.29 -4.87
N GLN A 108 16.79 -43.09 -4.15
CA GLN A 108 18.25 -43.17 -4.23
C GLN A 108 18.80 -43.53 -5.64
N THR A 109 17.92 -43.71 -6.63
CA THR A 109 18.19 -44.01 -8.05
C THR A 109 17.66 -42.96 -9.03
N GLY A 110 17.14 -41.81 -8.58
CA GLY A 110 16.86 -40.65 -9.44
C GLY A 110 15.57 -40.70 -10.28
N GLY A 111 14.69 -41.67 -10.04
CA GLY A 111 13.38 -41.74 -10.73
C GLY A 111 12.32 -40.89 -10.03
N LYS A 112 11.60 -40.03 -10.78
CA LYS A 112 10.43 -39.29 -10.28
C LYS A 112 9.23 -40.23 -10.18
N VAL A 113 8.61 -40.35 -9.00
CA VAL A 113 7.37 -41.13 -8.80
C VAL A 113 6.26 -40.18 -8.35
N ALA A 114 5.13 -40.17 -9.07
CA ALA A 114 3.91 -39.47 -8.66
C ALA A 114 3.12 -40.34 -7.67
N PHE A 115 2.67 -39.76 -6.56
CA PHE A 115 2.01 -40.49 -5.46
C PHE A 115 0.53 -40.85 -5.72
N THR A 116 -0.02 -40.55 -6.90
CA THR A 116 -1.45 -40.78 -7.19
C THR A 116 -1.82 -42.24 -7.46
N GLU A 117 -0.87 -43.17 -7.53
CA GLU A 117 -1.13 -44.61 -7.75
C GLU A 117 -0.44 -45.54 -6.72
N VAL A 118 -0.21 -45.09 -5.48
CA VAL A 118 0.24 -46.00 -4.41
C VAL A 118 -0.97 -46.58 -3.67
N THR A 119 -1.71 -47.46 -4.34
CA THR A 119 -2.60 -48.43 -3.71
C THR A 119 -1.91 -49.80 -3.69
N GLY A 120 -1.25 -50.13 -2.57
CA GLY A 120 -1.05 -51.52 -2.16
C GLY A 120 0.39 -52.03 -2.02
N GLN A 121 0.60 -52.68 -0.87
CA GLN A 121 1.65 -53.65 -0.51
C GLN A 121 3.01 -53.11 -0.06
N PHE A 122 3.07 -52.73 1.23
CA PHE A 122 4.30 -52.88 2.01
C PHE A 122 4.55 -54.37 2.27
N LEU A 123 5.42 -55.01 1.47
CA LEU A 123 6.02 -56.29 1.84
C LEU A 123 7.10 -56.05 2.91
N LYS A 124 6.79 -56.42 4.16
CA LYS A 124 7.79 -56.61 5.24
C LYS A 124 8.79 -57.68 4.78
N LYS A 125 10.09 -57.41 4.91
CA LYS A 125 11.13 -58.44 4.78
C LYS A 125 11.60 -58.89 6.17
N ALA A 126 11.62 -60.21 6.32
CA ALA A 126 12.16 -60.99 7.44
C ALA A 126 13.68 -60.89 7.52
#